data_AF-A0A8J3LJD1-F1
#
_entry.id   AF-A0A8J3LJD1-F1
#
_cell.length_a   1.000
_cell.length_b   1.000
_cell.length_c   1.000
_cell.angle_alpha   90.00
_cell.angle_beta   90.00
_cell.angle_gamma   90.00
#
_symmetry.space_group_name_H-M   'P 1'
#
loop_
_entity.id
_entity.type
_entity.pdbx_description
1 polymer ?
#
loop_
_entity_poly.entity_id
_entity_poly.type
_entity_poly.pdbx_seq_one_letter_code
_entity_poly.pdbx_strand_id
1 'polypeptide(L)'
;MNARAITSGRPARARRDESAGHPEWCEGGHHCTAFTMPDGAHQSRPETWLVEYGRLVGTRRRDRSGRDRVELRVMLDLADDEHTAQAQARHLMAVTHLVIGRVFGTDQPAGVRS
;
A
#
# COMPACT_ATOMS: atom_id res chain seq x y z
N MET A 1 64.22 -8.20 -3.74
CA MET A 1 63.36 -8.32 -2.54
C MET A 1 61.96 -7.85 -2.95
N ASN A 2 61.00 -8.77 -3.10
CA ASN A 2 59.65 -8.44 -3.56
C ASN A 2 58.71 -8.32 -2.36
N ALA A 3 58.26 -7.11 -2.04
CA ALA A 3 57.22 -6.89 -1.04
C ALA A 3 55.86 -7.21 -1.67
N ARG A 4 55.30 -8.39 -1.36
CA ARG A 4 53.88 -8.68 -1.57
C ARG A 4 53.09 -7.99 -0.47
N ALA A 5 52.34 -6.95 -0.82
CA ALA A 5 51.30 -6.42 0.05
C ALA A 5 50.16 -7.45 0.12
N ILE A 6 50.03 -8.13 1.25
CA ILE A 6 48.85 -8.94 1.57
C ILE A 6 47.79 -7.95 2.05
N THR A 7 46.97 -7.45 1.14
CA THR A 7 45.78 -6.70 1.54
C THR A 7 44.79 -7.71 2.11
N SER A 8 44.58 -7.68 3.43
CA SER A 8 43.45 -8.34 4.09
C SER A 8 42.15 -7.62 3.72
N GLY A 9 41.79 -7.66 2.44
CA GLY A 9 40.49 -7.20 1.98
C GLY A 9 39.48 -8.23 2.45
N ARG A 10 38.76 -7.93 3.55
CA ARG A 10 37.48 -8.56 3.82
C ARG A 10 36.68 -8.45 2.51
N PRO A 11 36.22 -9.55 1.89
CA PRO A 11 35.49 -9.42 0.64
C PRO A 11 34.35 -8.45 0.90
N ALA A 12 34.29 -7.37 0.10
CA ALA A 12 33.13 -6.52 0.07
C ALA A 12 31.96 -7.47 -0.12
N ARG A 13 31.08 -7.60 0.88
CA ARG A 13 29.84 -8.34 0.71
C ARG A 13 29.21 -7.72 -0.52
N ALA A 14 29.15 -8.48 -1.62
CA ALA A 14 28.33 -8.10 -2.76
C ALA A 14 26.99 -7.71 -2.14
N ARG A 15 26.60 -6.43 -2.29
CA ARG A 15 25.23 -6.04 -1.95
C ARG A 15 24.40 -7.00 -2.77
N ARG A 16 23.70 -7.93 -2.10
CA ARG A 16 22.65 -8.69 -2.78
C ARG A 16 21.82 -7.64 -3.46
N ASP A 17 21.61 -7.80 -4.76
CA ASP A 17 20.69 -6.95 -5.48
C ASP A 17 19.35 -7.02 -4.74
N GLU A 18 19.05 -5.98 -3.94
CA GLU A 18 17.84 -5.94 -3.10
C GLU A 18 16.58 -5.94 -3.98
N SER A 19 16.74 -5.70 -5.28
CA SER A 19 15.72 -5.82 -6.33
C SER A 19 15.38 -7.27 -6.67
N ALA A 20 16.24 -8.25 -6.35
CA ALA A 20 16.03 -9.66 -6.72
C ALA A 20 14.82 -10.25 -5.96
N GLY A 21 13.64 -10.15 -6.57
CA GLY A 21 12.36 -10.60 -6.02
C GLY A 21 11.35 -9.48 -5.76
N HIS A 22 11.72 -8.21 -5.89
CA HIS A 22 10.79 -7.09 -5.76
C HIS A 22 10.23 -6.66 -7.12
N PRO A 23 8.91 -6.43 -7.24
CA PRO A 23 8.36 -5.72 -8.39
C PRO A 23 8.96 -4.31 -8.51
N GLU A 24 9.05 -3.78 -9.73
CA GLU A 24 9.63 -2.44 -10.01
C GLU A 24 8.99 -1.29 -9.21
N TRP A 25 7.71 -1.43 -8.88
CA TRP A 25 6.94 -0.43 -8.14
C TRP A 25 7.10 -0.55 -6.62
N CYS A 26 7.79 -1.58 -6.13
CA CYS A 26 7.95 -1.80 -4.70
C CYS A 26 9.01 -0.85 -4.13
N GLU A 27 8.67 -0.13 -3.05
CA GLU A 27 9.60 0.79 -2.36
C GLU A 27 10.76 0.04 -1.70
N GLY A 28 10.65 -1.28 -1.53
CA GLY A 28 11.66 -2.11 -0.91
C GLY A 28 11.89 -1.78 0.58
N GLY A 29 13.04 -2.19 1.10
CA GLY A 29 13.47 -1.90 2.47
C GLY A 29 12.44 -2.26 3.55
N HIS A 30 12.34 -1.44 4.59
CA HIS A 30 11.40 -1.65 5.71
C HIS A 30 9.93 -1.47 5.32
N HIS A 31 9.62 -0.92 4.14
CA HIS A 31 8.26 -0.78 3.64
C HIS A 31 7.73 -2.08 3.02
N CYS A 32 8.63 -2.98 2.60
CA CYS A 32 8.26 -4.27 2.05
C CYS A 32 8.45 -5.37 3.09
N THR A 33 7.36 -6.07 3.40
CA THR A 33 7.39 -7.21 4.33
C THR A 33 7.33 -8.57 3.63
N ALA A 34 7.22 -8.60 2.29
CA ALA A 34 7.01 -9.81 1.47
C ALA A 34 7.96 -10.98 1.78
N PHE A 35 9.21 -10.67 2.13
CA PHE A 35 10.25 -11.67 2.40
C PHE A 35 10.58 -11.84 3.88
N THR A 36 10.02 -11.00 4.75
CA THR A 36 10.36 -10.96 6.19
C THR A 36 9.22 -11.44 7.08
N MET A 37 7.98 -11.46 6.58
CA MET A 37 6.79 -11.85 7.33
C MET A 37 5.97 -12.95 6.61
N PRO A 38 5.33 -13.88 7.34
CA PRO A 38 4.46 -14.89 6.73
C PRO A 38 3.30 -14.31 5.92
N ASP A 39 2.69 -13.23 6.43
CA ASP A 39 1.63 -12.44 5.81
C ASP A 39 2.18 -11.18 5.09
N GLY A 40 3.48 -11.20 4.80
CA GLY A 40 4.18 -10.11 4.16
C GLY A 40 3.63 -9.73 2.79
N ALA A 41 3.79 -8.46 2.43
CA ALA A 41 3.40 -7.96 1.12
C ALA A 41 4.46 -7.00 0.55
N HIS A 42 4.58 -7.00 -0.77
CA HIS A 42 5.20 -5.91 -1.49
C HIS A 42 4.31 -4.67 -1.35
N GLN A 43 4.94 -3.52 -1.21
CA GLN A 43 4.26 -2.25 -1.03
C GLN A 43 4.92 -1.19 -1.91
N SER A 44 4.10 -0.37 -2.58
CA SER A 44 4.59 0.84 -3.23
C SER A 44 4.91 1.93 -2.22
N ARG A 45 5.60 2.97 -2.67
CA ARG A 45 5.58 4.25 -1.97
C ARG A 45 4.13 4.70 -1.78
N PRO A 46 3.71 5.16 -0.59
CA PRO A 46 2.41 5.79 -0.44
C PRO A 46 2.35 7.07 -1.26
N GLU A 47 1.36 7.19 -2.13
CA GLU A 47 1.07 8.44 -2.81
C GLU A 47 0.07 9.22 -1.97
N THR A 48 0.35 10.50 -1.75
CA THR A 48 -0.47 11.38 -0.89
C THR A 48 -0.97 12.56 -1.70
N TRP A 49 -2.28 12.75 -1.71
CA TRP A 49 -2.92 13.91 -2.31
C TRP A 49 -3.57 14.75 -1.21
N LEU A 50 -3.19 16.03 -1.16
CA LEU A 50 -3.90 17.04 -0.37
C LEU A 50 -5.09 17.52 -1.19
N VAL A 51 -6.25 17.57 -0.56
CA VAL A 51 -7.50 18.04 -1.16
C VAL A 51 -8.11 19.08 -0.23
N GLU A 52 -9.06 19.85 -0.75
CA GLU A 52 -9.69 20.95 0.00
C GLU A 52 -10.23 20.53 1.38
N TYR A 53 -10.67 19.29 1.51
CA TYR A 53 -11.32 18.73 2.69
C TYR A 53 -10.45 17.72 3.46
N GLY A 54 -9.14 17.67 3.19
CA GLY A 54 -8.19 16.83 3.94
C GLY A 54 -7.14 16.13 3.08
N ARG A 55 -6.95 14.82 3.28
CA ARG A 55 -5.93 14.04 2.57
C ARG A 55 -6.37 12.63 2.17
N LEU A 56 -5.90 12.21 1.00
CA LEU A 56 -6.04 10.87 0.45
C LEU A 56 -4.65 10.22 0.36
N VAL A 57 -4.55 8.97 0.78
CA VAL A 57 -3.32 8.18 0.68
C VAL A 57 -3.63 6.87 -0.02
N GLY A 58 -2.97 6.64 -1.15
CA GLY A 58 -3.07 5.42 -1.93
C GLY A 58 -1.79 4.60 -1.81
N THR A 59 -1.93 3.28 -1.64
CA THR A 59 -0.78 2.38 -1.60
C THR A 59 -1.12 1.09 -2.32
N ARG A 60 -0.32 0.72 -3.32
CA ARG A 60 -0.45 -0.58 -3.97
C ARG A 60 0.22 -1.63 -3.10
N ARG A 61 -0.47 -2.75 -2.90
CA ARG A 61 0.04 -3.91 -2.17
C ARG A 61 -0.08 -5.17 -3.01
N ARG A 62 0.91 -6.07 -2.91
CA ARG A 62 0.83 -7.40 -3.49
C ARG A 62 1.30 -8.42 -2.47
N ASP A 63 0.44 -9.37 -2.15
CA ASP A 63 0.81 -10.46 -1.23
C ASP A 63 1.72 -11.49 -1.90
N ARG A 64 2.26 -12.44 -1.12
CA ARG A 64 3.15 -13.49 -1.62
C ARG A 64 2.51 -14.42 -2.64
N SER A 65 1.17 -14.49 -2.71
CA SER A 65 0.45 -15.26 -3.73
C SER A 65 0.34 -14.51 -5.07
N GLY A 66 0.82 -13.26 -5.13
CA GLY A 66 0.74 -12.42 -6.31
C GLY A 66 -0.55 -11.62 -6.41
N ARG A 67 -1.42 -11.66 -5.40
CA ARG A 67 -2.70 -10.92 -5.43
C ARG A 67 -2.46 -9.44 -5.13
N ASP A 68 -2.74 -8.59 -6.11
CA ASP A 68 -2.70 -7.14 -5.97
C ASP A 68 -3.94 -6.61 -5.23
N ARG A 69 -3.73 -5.58 -4.41
CA ARG A 69 -4.75 -4.82 -3.69
C ARG A 69 -4.35 -3.35 -3.70
N VAL A 70 -5.34 -2.49 -3.59
CA VAL A 70 -5.12 -1.08 -3.24
C VAL A 70 -5.53 -0.89 -1.78
N GLU A 71 -4.63 -0.31 -0.99
CA GLU A 71 -4.95 0.24 0.31
C GLU A 71 -5.23 1.74 0.12
N LEU A 72 -6.43 2.16 0.50
CA LEU A 72 -6.85 3.57 0.47
C LEU A 72 -7.09 4.02 1.91
N ARG A 73 -6.40 5.09 2.32
CA ARG A 73 -6.60 5.74 3.62
C ARG A 73 -7.04 7.18 3.37
N VAL A 74 -8.09 7.58 4.06
CA VAL A 74 -8.72 8.90 3.90
C VAL A 74 -8.81 9.54 5.27
N MET A 75 -8.43 10.82 5.36
CA MET A 75 -8.57 11.63 6.57
C MET A 75 -9.17 12.96 6.17
N LEU A 76 -10.37 13.23 6.67
CA LEU A 76 -11.16 14.39 6.29
C LEU A 76 -11.46 15.23 7.53
N ASP A 77 -11.58 16.53 7.31
CA ASP A 77 -12.07 17.45 8.32
C ASP A 77 -13.58 17.30 8.43
N LEU A 78 -14.08 17.21 9.67
CA LEU A 78 -15.50 17.16 9.99
C LEU A 78 -15.98 18.52 10.48
N ALA A 79 -17.29 18.72 10.48
CA ALA A 79 -17.91 19.89 11.10
C ALA A 79 -17.52 20.02 12.59
N ASP A 80 -17.46 21.24 13.10
CA ASP A 80 -17.13 21.50 14.50
C ASP A 80 -18.23 21.02 15.46
N ASP A 81 -19.49 20.98 15.00
CA ASP A 81 -20.60 20.51 15.79
C ASP A 81 -20.72 18.97 15.75
N GLU A 82 -20.75 18.36 16.93
CA GLU A 82 -20.72 16.90 17.08
C GLU A 82 -21.87 16.19 16.35
N HIS A 83 -23.06 16.79 16.34
CA HIS A 83 -24.22 16.20 15.68
C HIS A 83 -24.01 16.11 14.16
N THR A 84 -23.55 17.19 13.52
CA THR A 84 -23.26 17.20 12.09
C THR A 84 -22.02 16.36 11.78
N ALA A 85 -20.97 16.41 12.59
CA ALA A 85 -19.78 15.58 12.42
C ALA A 85 -20.14 14.08 12.37
N GLN A 86 -20.99 13.62 13.29
CA GLN A 86 -21.49 12.25 13.28
C GLN A 86 -22.34 11.93 12.06
N ALA A 87 -23.21 12.86 11.64
CA ALA A 87 -24.01 12.69 10.43
C ALA A 87 -23.12 12.56 9.17
N GLN A 88 -22.11 13.42 9.04
CA GLN A 88 -21.10 13.38 7.98
C GLN A 88 -20.36 12.05 7.98
N ALA A 89 -19.84 11.60 9.12
CA ALA A 89 -19.10 10.34 9.22
C ALA A 89 -19.95 9.13 8.79
N ARG A 90 -21.19 9.03 9.28
CA ARG A 90 -22.10 7.93 8.90
C ARG A 90 -22.44 7.97 7.41
N HIS A 91 -22.77 9.16 6.90
CA HIS A 91 -23.11 9.33 5.48
C HIS A 91 -21.92 8.99 4.58
N LEU A 92 -20.71 9.44 4.94
CA LEU A 92 -19.48 9.15 4.21
C LEU A 92 -19.22 7.65 4.13
N MET A 93 -19.38 6.91 5.24
CA MET A 93 -19.20 5.45 5.23
C MET A 93 -20.21 4.75 4.31
N ALA A 94 -21.49 5.16 4.35
CA ALA A 94 -22.53 4.60 3.49
C ALA A 94 -22.26 4.87 2.01
N VAL A 95 -21.93 6.10 1.64
CA VAL A 95 -21.64 6.48 0.25
C VAL A 95 -20.35 5.81 -0.24
N THR A 96 -19.31 5.75 0.59
CA THR A 96 -18.05 5.07 0.25
C THR A 96 -18.29 3.60 -0.08
N HIS A 97 -19.09 2.90 0.74
CA HIS A 97 -19.44 1.51 0.47
C HIS A 97 -20.12 1.32 -0.89
N LEU A 98 -21.11 2.16 -1.22
CA LEU A 98 -21.81 2.12 -2.51
C LEU A 98 -20.89 2.46 -3.69
N VAL A 99 -20.02 3.46 -3.55
CA VAL A 99 -19.08 3.84 -4.62
C VAL A 99 -18.08 2.72 -4.88
N ILE A 100 -17.53 2.11 -3.82
CA ILE A 100 -16.64 0.94 -3.95
C ILE A 100 -17.39 -0.21 -4.60
N GLY A 101 -18.60 -0.52 -4.14
CA GLY A 101 -19.39 -1.63 -4.68
C GLY A 101 -19.68 -1.47 -6.17
N ARG A 102 -19.99 -0.25 -6.61
CA ARG A 102 -20.13 0.09 -8.02
C ARG A 102 -18.84 -0.09 -8.81
N VAL A 103 -17.71 0.42 -8.31
CA VAL A 103 -16.40 0.33 -9.01
C VAL A 103 -15.97 -1.12 -9.17
N PHE A 104 -16.22 -1.97 -8.18
CA PHE A 104 -15.85 -3.38 -8.21
C PHE A 104 -16.98 -4.31 -8.71
N GLY A 105 -18.10 -3.76 -9.17
CA GLY A 105 -19.22 -4.53 -9.74
C GLY A 105 -19.96 -5.43 -8.75
N THR A 106 -19.84 -5.19 -7.44
CA THR A 106 -20.56 -5.94 -6.40
C THR A 106 -21.97 -5.42 -6.15
N ASP A 107 -22.35 -4.33 -6.82
CA ASP A 107 -23.68 -3.70 -6.74
C ASP A 107 -24.71 -4.29 -7.72
N GLN A 108 -24.37 -5.31 -8.52
CA GLN A 108 -25.40 -6.02 -9.28
C GLN A 108 -26.28 -6.82 -8.31
N PRO A 109 -27.60 -6.59 -8.26
CA PRO A 109 -28.49 -7.55 -7.63
C PRO A 109 -28.25 -8.89 -8.32
N ALA A 110 -28.11 -9.97 -7.55
CA ALA A 110 -28.00 -11.32 -8.08
C ALA A 110 -29.12 -11.54 -9.09
N GLY A 111 -28.78 -11.45 -10.38
CA GLY A 111 -29.73 -11.60 -11.46
C GLY A 111 -30.38 -12.97 -11.33
N VAL A 112 -31.71 -12.98 -11.34
CA VAL A 112 -32.55 -14.15 -11.57
C VAL A 112 -31.94 -14.94 -12.72
N ARG A 113 -31.36 -16.10 -12.41
CA ARG A 113 -31.01 -17.09 -13.42
C ARG A 113 -32.35 -17.61 -13.97
N SER A 114 -32.68 -17.22 -15.20
CA SER A 114 -33.63 -17.97 -16.03
C SER A 114 -32.94 -19.19 -16.62
#